data_AF-W2CTG0-F1
#
_entry.id   AF-W2CTG0-F1
#
_cell.length_a   1.000
_cell.length_b   1.000
_cell.length_c   1.000
_cell.angle_alpha   90.00
_cell.angle_beta   90.00
_cell.angle_gamma   90.00
#
_symmetry.space_group_name_H-M   'P 1'
#
loop_
_entity.id
_entity.type
_entity.pdbx_description
1 polymer ?
#
loop_
_entity_poly.entity_id
_entity_poly.type
_entity_poly.pdbx_seq_one_letter_code
_entity_poly.pdbx_strand_id
1 'polypeptide(L)'
;VDTEKNLWIDYAEGCGGSIIDLCMRLERCTFPEAIRCLGQMIFGCRTSDYPRTESHHHSPERTNEGRKLIGISDDLPPHLQDYLTKERRIDLGRARSFLR
;
A
#
# COMPACT_ATOMS: atom_id res chain seq x y z
N VAL A 1 1.76 -9.25 0.77
CA VAL A 1 0.67 -10.24 0.60
C VAL A 1 1.19 -11.36 -0.27
N ASP A 2 1.08 -12.59 0.19
CA ASP A 2 1.37 -13.83 -0.54
C ASP A 2 0.08 -14.27 -1.24
N THR A 3 0.01 -14.08 -2.55
CA THR A 3 -1.18 -14.34 -3.37
C THR A 3 -1.36 -15.83 -3.69
N GLU A 4 -0.31 -16.63 -3.62
CA GLU A 4 -0.40 -18.08 -3.79
C GLU A 4 -0.97 -18.74 -2.54
N LYS A 5 -0.55 -18.27 -1.37
CA LYS A 5 -1.04 -18.78 -0.08
C LYS A 5 -2.27 -18.07 0.45
N ASN A 6 -2.69 -16.97 -0.19
CA ASN A 6 -3.79 -16.11 0.24
C ASN A 6 -3.60 -15.55 1.66
N LEU A 7 -2.38 -15.05 1.96
CA LEU A 7 -2.00 -14.51 3.27
C LEU A 7 -1.44 -13.09 3.18
N TRP A 8 -1.69 -12.29 4.21
CA TRP A 8 -0.95 -11.03 4.44
C TRP A 8 0.11 -11.23 5.52
N ILE A 9 1.16 -10.41 5.45
CA ILE A 9 2.29 -10.41 6.38
C ILE A 9 2.69 -8.95 6.62
N ASP A 10 2.79 -8.56 7.88
CA ASP A 10 3.47 -7.37 8.36
C ASP A 10 4.88 -7.76 8.83
N TYR A 11 5.90 -7.33 8.09
CA TYR A 11 7.29 -7.67 8.37
C TYR A 11 7.89 -6.88 9.54
N ALA A 12 7.28 -5.77 9.95
CA ALA A 12 7.76 -4.98 11.07
C ALA A 12 7.27 -5.57 12.40
N GLU A 13 6.00 -5.98 12.46
CA GLU A 13 5.40 -6.58 13.65
C GLU A 13 5.48 -8.11 13.68
N GLY A 14 5.90 -8.75 12.57
CA GLY A 14 5.90 -10.21 12.44
C GLY A 14 4.49 -10.83 12.47
N CYS A 15 3.47 -10.02 12.22
CA CYS A 15 2.07 -10.42 12.23
C CYS A 15 1.62 -10.85 10.82
N GLY A 16 0.57 -11.65 10.73
CA GLY A 16 0.01 -12.07 9.46
C GLY A 16 -1.27 -12.87 9.64
N GLY A 17 -1.89 -13.24 8.53
CA GLY A 17 -3.13 -14.01 8.54
C GLY A 17 -3.84 -13.99 7.21
N SER A 18 -5.09 -14.39 7.22
CA SER A 18 -6.01 -14.28 6.08
C SER A 18 -6.52 -12.85 5.90
N ILE A 19 -7.15 -12.58 4.76
CA ILE A 19 -7.84 -11.30 4.51
C ILE A 19 -8.92 -11.00 5.57
N ILE A 20 -9.48 -12.03 6.21
CA ILE A 20 -10.46 -11.88 7.29
C ILE A 20 -9.77 -11.31 8.54
N ASP A 21 -8.61 -11.86 8.91
CA ASP A 21 -7.82 -11.37 10.04
C ASP A 21 -7.39 -9.90 9.82
N LEU A 22 -7.05 -9.56 8.56
CA LEU A 22 -6.73 -8.18 8.20
C LEU A 22 -7.93 -7.24 8.34
N CYS A 23 -9.09 -7.65 7.85
CA CYS A 23 -10.33 -6.86 7.93
C CYS A 23 -10.73 -6.63 9.40
N MET A 24 -10.68 -7.66 10.24
CA MET A 24 -10.95 -7.53 11.67
C MET A 24 -9.98 -6.55 12.34
N ARG A 25 -8.69 -6.60 11.98
CA ARG A 25 -7.66 -5.70 12.55
C ARG A 25 -7.86 -4.24 12.15
N LEU A 26 -8.14 -3.97 10.87
CA LEU A 26 -8.28 -2.61 10.34
C LEU A 26 -9.60 -1.96 10.77
N GLU A 27 -10.70 -2.70 10.67
CA GLU A 27 -12.05 -2.20 10.95
C GLU A 27 -12.49 -2.40 12.41
N ARG A 28 -11.66 -3.06 13.23
CA ARG A 28 -11.96 -3.43 14.62
C ARG A 28 -13.30 -4.15 14.77
N CYS A 29 -13.61 -5.02 13.80
CA CYS A 29 -14.88 -5.72 13.72
C CYS A 29 -14.74 -7.19 14.15
N THR A 30 -15.88 -7.80 14.47
CA THR A 30 -15.96 -9.23 14.79
C THR A 30 -15.84 -10.08 13.53
N PHE A 31 -15.56 -11.38 13.69
CA PHE A 31 -15.44 -12.30 12.56
C PHE A 31 -16.70 -12.31 11.65
N PRO A 32 -17.94 -12.40 12.17
CA PRO A 32 -19.13 -12.35 11.31
C PRO A 32 -19.29 -11.03 10.55
N GLU A 33 -18.91 -9.91 11.17
CA GLU A 33 -18.95 -8.59 10.53
C GLU A 33 -17.91 -8.50 9.41
N ALA A 34 -16.70 -9.01 9.62
CA ALA A 34 -15.67 -9.09 8.58
C ALA A 34 -16.15 -9.91 7.37
N ILE A 35 -16.75 -11.08 7.61
CA ILE A 35 -17.33 -11.91 6.53
C ILE A 35 -18.44 -11.14 5.78
N ARG A 36 -19.35 -10.48 6.51
CA ARG A 36 -20.44 -9.70 5.92
C ARG A 36 -19.90 -8.56 5.05
N CYS A 37 -18.93 -7.80 5.54
CA CYS A 37 -18.32 -6.68 4.81
C CYS A 37 -17.60 -7.18 3.54
N LEU A 38 -16.79 -8.23 3.65
CA LEU A 38 -16.11 -8.83 2.51
C LEU A 38 -17.10 -9.39 1.47
N GLY A 39 -18.17 -10.04 1.93
CA GLY A 39 -19.27 -10.48 1.07
C GLY A 39 -19.95 -9.32 0.35
N GLN A 40 -20.23 -8.21 1.03
CA GLN A 40 -20.80 -7.01 0.42
C GLN A 40 -19.85 -6.38 -0.61
N MET A 41 -18.54 -6.40 -0.40
CA MET A 41 -17.58 -5.91 -1.40
C MET A 41 -17.55 -6.78 -2.66
N ILE A 42 -17.65 -8.11 -2.50
CA ILE A 42 -17.62 -9.05 -3.64
C ILE A 42 -18.94 -9.05 -4.41
N PHE A 43 -20.07 -9.06 -3.71
CA PHE A 43 -21.41 -9.22 -4.31
C PHE A 43 -22.17 -7.90 -4.49
N GLY A 44 -21.87 -6.88 -3.67
CA GLY A 44 -22.49 -5.54 -3.72
C GLY A 44 -21.85 -4.59 -4.72
N CYS A 45 -20.72 -4.96 -5.33
CA CYS A 45 -20.05 -4.19 -6.40
C CYS A 45 -20.84 -4.18 -7.75
N ARG A 46 -22.07 -4.74 -7.82
CA ARG A 46 -22.97 -4.46 -8.95
C ARG A 46 -23.60 -3.07 -8.90
N THR A 47 -23.59 -2.41 -7.74
CA THR A 47 -23.99 -1.01 -7.57
C THR A 47 -22.75 -0.21 -7.19
N SER A 48 -21.98 0.15 -8.21
CA SER A 48 -20.90 1.13 -8.11
C SER A 48 -21.52 2.51 -7.83
N ASP A 49 -21.71 2.84 -6.56
CA ASP A 49 -21.92 4.22 -6.13
C ASP A 49 -20.58 4.97 -5.94
N TYR A 50 -19.47 4.37 -6.38
CA TYR A 50 -18.21 5.11 -6.49
C TYR A 50 -18.34 6.05 -7.69
N PRO A 51 -18.29 7.38 -7.50
CA PRO A 51 -18.18 8.28 -8.63
C PRO A 51 -16.88 7.91 -9.35
N ARG A 52 -17.05 7.36 -10.54
CA ARG A 52 -16.01 7.17 -11.56
C ARG A 52 -15.18 8.45 -11.53
N THR A 53 -13.94 8.35 -11.05
CA THR A 53 -12.99 9.46 -11.08
C THR A 53 -12.75 9.74 -12.55
N GLU A 54 -13.55 10.66 -13.08
CA GLU A 54 -13.26 11.31 -14.35
C GLU A 54 -11.86 11.88 -14.23
N SER A 55 -11.07 11.70 -15.30
CA SER A 55 -9.69 12.15 -15.37
C SER A 55 -9.61 13.61 -14.93
N HIS A 56 -9.14 13.83 -13.70
CA HIS A 56 -8.90 15.17 -13.20
C HIS A 56 -7.70 15.73 -13.96
N HIS A 57 -8.01 16.44 -15.05
CA HIS A 57 -7.19 17.50 -15.57
C HIS A 57 -6.72 18.37 -14.39
N HIS A 58 -5.41 18.51 -14.30
CA HIS A 58 -4.73 19.30 -13.30
C HIS A 58 -5.33 20.71 -13.20
N SER A 59 -5.75 21.12 -12.01
CA SER A 59 -5.64 22.51 -11.58
C SER A 59 -5.40 22.55 -10.06
N PRO A 60 -4.46 23.36 -9.57
CA PRO A 60 -3.89 23.20 -8.25
C PRO A 60 -4.59 24.13 -7.26
N GLU A 61 -5.25 23.59 -6.25
CA GLU A 61 -5.47 24.32 -5.00
C GLU A 61 -5.96 23.33 -3.94
N ARG A 62 -4.99 22.64 -3.32
CA ARG A 62 -5.18 22.12 -1.97
C ARG A 62 -4.07 22.69 -1.11
N THR A 63 -4.49 23.28 0.00
CA THR A 63 -3.70 23.89 1.06
C THR A 63 -2.47 23.03 1.38
N ASN A 64 -1.31 23.60 1.06
CA ASN A 64 -0.01 22.95 0.99
C ASN A 64 0.68 22.95 2.36
N GLU A 65 0.09 22.31 3.37
CA GLU A 65 0.76 21.95 4.63
C GLU A 65 1.20 20.47 4.67
N GLY A 66 1.07 19.77 3.54
CA GLY A 66 1.58 18.42 3.34
C GLY A 66 2.93 18.40 2.62
N ARG A 67 3.58 17.24 2.62
CA ARG A 67 4.82 17.01 1.84
C ARG A 67 4.52 17.19 0.34
N LYS A 68 5.24 18.09 -0.34
CA LYS A 68 5.15 18.31 -1.79
C LYS A 68 6.06 17.34 -2.54
N LEU A 69 5.51 16.60 -3.51
CA LEU A 69 6.33 15.80 -4.44
C LEU A 69 7.19 16.73 -5.29
N ILE A 70 8.51 16.56 -5.22
CA ILE A 70 9.47 17.41 -5.95
C ILE A 70 9.90 16.83 -7.30
N GLY A 71 9.66 15.53 -7.53
CA GLY A 71 9.98 14.86 -8.78
C GLY A 71 9.92 13.34 -8.66
N ILE A 72 9.88 12.66 -9.81
CA ILE A 72 10.02 11.20 -9.97
C ILE A 72 11.25 11.00 -10.86
N SER A 73 12.13 10.08 -10.48
CA SER A 73 13.36 9.74 -11.22
C SER A 73 13.49 8.22 -11.25
N ASP A 74 13.79 7.68 -12.43
CA ASP A 74 14.05 6.24 -12.59
C ASP A 74 15.43 5.87 -12.03
N ASP A 75 16.37 6.83 -12.04
CA ASP A 75 17.70 6.66 -11.48
C ASP A 75 17.78 7.12 -10.03
N LEU A 76 18.48 6.34 -9.21
CA LEU A 76 18.76 6.66 -7.81
C LEU A 76 19.96 7.64 -7.72
N PRO A 77 19.79 8.86 -7.19
CA PRO A 77 20.88 9.85 -7.11
C PRO A 77 22.09 9.35 -6.31
N PRO A 78 23.34 9.72 -6.67
CA PRO A 78 24.55 9.23 -6.01
C PRO A 78 24.58 9.45 -4.50
N HIS A 79 24.09 10.59 -4.02
CA HIS A 79 24.04 10.90 -2.59
C HIS A 79 23.10 9.95 -1.82
N LEU A 80 21.99 9.54 -2.43
CA LEU A 80 21.09 8.54 -1.84
C LEU A 80 21.67 7.13 -1.91
N GLN A 81 22.41 6.79 -2.98
CA GLN A 81 23.12 5.51 -3.05
C GLN A 81 24.14 5.37 -1.90
N ASP A 82 24.92 6.42 -1.66
CA ASP A 82 25.90 6.47 -0.58
C ASP A 82 25.23 6.36 0.80
N TYR A 83 24.15 7.09 1.03
CA TYR A 83 23.38 7.01 2.28
C TYR A 83 22.85 5.57 2.52
N LEU A 84 22.22 4.98 1.52
CA LEU A 84 21.63 3.63 1.64
C LEU A 84 22.70 2.55 1.86
N THR A 85 23.84 2.64 1.19
CA THR A 85 24.92 1.65 1.30
C THR A 85 25.80 1.85 2.53
N LYS A 86 26.25 3.08 2.80
CA LYS A 86 27.24 3.38 3.85
C LYS A 86 26.59 3.54 5.21
N GLU A 87 25.47 4.26 5.30
CA GLU A 87 24.80 4.51 6.59
C GLU A 87 23.77 3.42 6.92
N ARG A 88 22.90 3.09 5.96
CA ARG A 88 21.82 2.12 6.18
C ARG A 88 22.24 0.67 5.95
N ARG A 89 23.45 0.44 5.44
CA ARG A 89 24.03 -0.89 5.17
C ARG A 89 23.11 -1.78 4.33
N ILE A 90 22.38 -1.16 3.40
CA ILE A 90 21.50 -1.85 2.45
C ILE A 90 22.35 -2.30 1.26
N ASP A 91 22.33 -3.60 0.98
CA ASP A 91 22.88 -4.15 -0.26
C ASP A 91 21.94 -3.80 -1.41
N LEU A 92 22.32 -2.79 -2.20
CA LEU A 92 21.52 -2.35 -3.35
C LEU A 92 21.44 -3.42 -4.46
N GLY A 93 22.44 -4.28 -4.61
CA GLY A 93 22.41 -5.37 -5.59
C GLY A 93 21.33 -6.38 -5.26
N ARG A 94 21.21 -6.74 -3.98
CA ARG A 94 20.15 -7.63 -3.47
C ARG A 94 18.80 -6.93 -3.35
N ALA A 95 18.77 -5.64 -2.99
CA ALA A 95 17.52 -4.89 -2.80
C ALA A 95 16.83 -4.56 -4.12
N ARG A 96 17.58 -4.39 -5.23
CA ARG A 96 17.03 -4.05 -6.54
C ARG A 96 15.92 -4.99 -7.01
N SER A 97 16.01 -6.29 -6.71
CA SER A 97 14.96 -7.26 -7.10
C SER A 97 13.63 -7.05 -6.37
N PHE A 98 13.59 -6.23 -5.32
CA PHE A 98 12.39 -5.93 -4.53
C PHE A 98 11.84 -4.52 -4.78
N LEU A 99 12.54 -3.70 -5.58
CA LEU A 99 12.05 -2.41 -6.04
C LEU A 99 11.17 -2.68 -7.26
N ARG A 100 9.87 -2.45 -7.09
CA ARG A 100 8.82 -2.77 -8.06
C ARG A 100 8.43 -1.54 -8.88
#